data_AF-A0A920NAW1-F1
#
_entry.id   AF-A0A920NAW1-F1
#
_cell.length_a   1.000
_cell.length_b   1.000
_cell.length_c   1.000
_cell.angle_alpha   90.00
_cell.angle_beta   90.00
_cell.angle_gamma   90.00
#
_symmetry.space_group_name_H-M   'P 1'
#
loop_
_entity.id
_entity.type
_entity.pdbx_description
1 polymer ?
#
loop_
_entity_poly.entity_id
_entity_poly.type
_entity_poly.pdbx_seq_one_letter_code
_entity_poly.pdbx_strand_id
1 'polypeptide(L)' 'MPMLRLALAQINPHVGDIEGNTRKILEYIDKATKSKVDVIAFPELSVTGYPPKGFTT' A
#
# COMPACT_ATOMS: atom_id res chain seq x y z
N MET A 1 19.50 0.89 -22.00
CA MET A 1 18.38 1.43 -21.19
C MET A 1 18.44 0.77 -19.82
N PRO A 2 18.41 1.52 -18.71
CA PRO A 2 18.31 0.91 -17.38
C PRO A 2 16.97 0.19 -17.23
N MET A 3 16.97 -0.96 -16.56
CA MET A 3 15.76 -1.75 -16.30
C MET A 3 15.15 -1.30 -14.95
N LEU A 4 13.90 -0.85 -14.98
CA LEU A 4 13.14 -0.46 -13.79
C LEU A 4 12.22 -1.61 -13.37
N ARG A 5 12.32 -2.04 -12.11
CA ARG A 5 11.48 -3.08 -11.50
C ARG A 5 10.39 -2.41 -10.65
N LEU A 6 9.13 -2.59 -11.05
CA LEU A 6 7.95 -2.07 -10.38
C LEU A 6 7.20 -3.19 -9.66
N ALA A 7 6.76 -2.94 -8.42
CA ALA A 7 5.80 -3.78 -7.71
C ALA A 7 4.47 -3.06 -7.54
N LEU A 8 3.38 -3.81 -7.67
CA LEU A 8 2.02 -3.36 -7.38
C LEU A 8 1.52 -4.12 -6.15
N ALA A 9 1.41 -3.42 -5.02
CA ALA A 9 0.97 -4.02 -3.77
C ALA A 9 -0.56 -3.99 -3.69
N GLN A 10 -1.19 -5.06 -4.16
CA GLN A 10 -2.64 -5.22 -4.06
C GLN A 10 -3.03 -5.58 -2.61
N ILE A 11 -3.37 -4.57 -1.83
CA ILE A 11 -3.79 -4.71 -0.42
C ILE A 11 -5.25 -4.31 -0.24
N ASN A 12 -5.85 -4.77 0.86
CA ASN A 12 -7.16 -4.34 1.33
C ASN A 12 -6.99 -3.52 2.63
N PRO A 13 -6.93 -2.18 2.54
CA PRO A 13 -6.87 -1.30 3.71
C PRO A 13 -8.20 -1.26 4.45
N HIS A 14 -8.17 -1.14 5.78
CA HIS A 14 -9.36 -0.98 6.60
C HIS A 14 -9.64 0.50 6.88
N VAL A 15 -10.87 0.95 6.62
CA VAL A 15 -11.25 2.37 6.79
C VAL A 15 -11.11 2.77 8.26
N GLY A 16 -10.27 3.77 8.53
CA GLY A 16 -10.03 4.33 9.86
C GLY A 16 -8.96 3.63 10.69
N ASP A 17 -8.44 2.46 10.28
CA ASP A 17 -7.34 1.77 10.97
C ASP A 17 -5.98 2.23 10.41
N ILE A 18 -5.56 3.44 10.79
CA ILE A 18 -4.31 4.04 10.30
C ILE A 18 -3.11 3.18 10.69
N GLU A 19 -3.05 2.68 11.92
CA GLU A 19 -1.90 1.91 12.40
C GLU A 19 -1.80 0.55 11.72
N GLY A 20 -2.91 -0.19 11.60
CA GLY A 20 -2.94 -1.49 10.94
C GLY A 20 -2.65 -1.39 9.45
N ASN A 21 -3.19 -0.36 8.78
CA ASN A 21 -2.87 -0.09 7.37
C ASN A 21 -1.41 0.28 7.18
N THR A 22 -0.85 1.12 8.05
CA THR A 22 0.56 1.51 8.00
C THR A 22 1.47 0.30 8.22
N ARG A 23 1.16 -0.57 9.20
CA ARG A 23 1.89 -1.84 9.38
C ARG A 23 1.85 -2.70 8.12
N LYS A 24 0.67 -2.85 7.51
CA LYS A 24 0.52 -3.61 6.25
C LYS A 24 1.37 -3.01 5.13
N ILE A 25 1.40 -1.68 4.96
CA ILE A 25 2.24 -1.00 3.98
C ILE A 25 3.73 -1.31 4.22
N LEU A 26 4.19 -1.21 5.48
CA LEU A 26 5.58 -1.50 5.84
C LEU A 26 5.97 -2.95 5.55
N GLU A 27 5.09 -3.92 5.80
CA GLU A 27 5.33 -5.33 5.45
C GLU A 27 5.50 -5.55 3.94
N TYR A 28 4.72 -4.85 3.12
CA TYR A 28 4.84 -4.95 1.67
C TYR A 28 6.08 -4.23 1.13
N ILE A 29 6.49 -3.12 1.76
CA ILE A 29 7.77 -2.47 1.46
C ILE A 29 8.92 -3.45 1.73
N ASP A 30 8.95 -4.12 2.89
CA ASP A 30 9.98 -5.11 3.22
C ASP A 30 10.02 -6.26 2.20
N LYS A 31 8.86 -6.78 1.77
CA LYS A 31 8.78 -7.78 0.68
C LYS A 31 9.32 -7.27 -0.65
N ALA A 32 9.04 -6.01 -1.00
CA ALA A 32 9.53 -5.39 -2.24
C ALA A 32 11.05 -5.16 -2.19
N THR A 33 11.58 -4.72 -1.04
CA THR A 33 13.03 -4.59 -0.81
C THR A 33 13.74 -5.92 -0.98
N LYS A 34 13.22 -7.00 -0.37
CA LYS A 34 13.75 -8.37 -0.56
C LYS A 34 13.71 -8.84 -2.02
N SER A 35 12.73 -8.33 -2.78
CA SER A 35 12.56 -8.62 -4.21
C SER A 35 13.36 -7.69 -5.13
N LYS A 36 14.24 -6.82 -4.59
CA LYS A 36 15.07 -5.86 -5.34
C LYS A 36 14.24 -5.01 -6.32
N VAL A 37 13.09 -4.53 -5.84
CA VAL A 37 12.19 -3.64 -6.58
C VAL A 37 12.66 -2.20 -6.42
N ASP A 38 12.59 -1.40 -7.49
CA ASP A 38 12.97 0.01 -7.47
C ASP A 38 11.82 0.91 -6.99
N VAL A 39 10.58 0.57 -7.38
CA VAL A 39 9.37 1.32 -7.02
C VAL A 39 8.26 0.36 -6.64
N ILE A 40 7.54 0.65 -5.56
CA ILE A 40 6.31 -0.04 -5.17
C ILE A 40 5.15 0.96 -5.14
N ALA A 41 4.03 0.60 -5.76
CA ALA A 41 2.79 1.38 -5.74
C ALA A 41 1.72 0.68 -4.89
N PHE A 42 0.90 1.48 -4.23
CA PHE A 42 -0.20 1.05 -3.38
C PHE A 42 -1.53 1.64 -3.89
N PRO A 43 -2.69 1.03 -3.56
CA PRO A 43 -4.00 1.59 -3.85
C PRO A 43 -4.19 3.01 -3.29
N GLU A 44 -5.11 3.75 -3.88
CA GLU A 44 -5.52 5.05 -3.36
C GLU A 44 -5.99 4.96 -1.89
N LEU A 45 -5.67 5.98 -1.09
CA LEU A 45 -6.00 6.05 0.33
C LEU A 45 -5.54 4.84 1.15
N SER A 46 -4.44 4.17 0.77
CA SER A 46 -3.97 2.97 1.48
C SER A 46 -3.67 3.14 2.96
N VAL A 47 -3.40 4.37 3.43
CA VAL A 47 -3.17 4.65 4.86
C VAL A 47 -4.50 4.77 5.62
N THR A 48 -5.49 5.46 5.05
CA THR A 48 -6.76 5.75 5.73
C THR A 48 -7.88 4.76 5.41
N GLY A 49 -7.74 4.01 4.31
CA GLY A 49 -8.77 3.21 3.68
C GLY A 49 -9.72 4.01 2.77
N TYR A 50 -10.39 3.27 1.89
CA TYR A 50 -11.44 3.77 0.98
C TYR A 50 -12.69 2.86 1.08
N PRO A 51 -13.92 3.42 0.99
CA PRO A 51 -14.24 4.84 0.89
C PRO A 51 -13.99 5.57 2.22
N PRO A 52 -13.58 6.86 2.19
CA PRO A 52 -13.34 7.60 3.42
C PRO A 52 -14.63 7.73 4.25
N LYS A 53 -14.47 7.79 5.57
CA LYS A 53 -15.58 7.86 6.53
C LYS A 53 -16.42 9.12 6.23
N GLY A 54 -17.67 8.93 5.80
CA GLY A 54 -18.56 10.01 5.33
C GLY A 54 -19.27 9.74 4.00
N PHE A 55 -18.89 8.68 3.26
CA PHE A 55 -19.57 8.25 2.03
C PHE A 55 -20.58 7.10 2.23
N THR A 56 -20.82 6.69 3.47
CA THR A 56 -21.91 5.78 3.82
C THR A 56 -22.99 6.60 4.51
N THR A 57 -24.11 6.74 3.81
CA THR A 57 -25.37 7.33 4.30
C THR A 57 -25.87 6.60 5.53
#